data_AF-A0A2D4LWM6-F1
#
_entry.id   AF-A0A2D4LWM6-F1
#
_cell.length_a   1.000
_cell.length_b   1.000
_cell.length_c   1.000
_cell.angle_alpha   90.00
_cell.angle_beta   90.00
_cell.angle_gamma   90.00
#
_symmetry.space_group_name_H-M   'P 1'
#
loop_
_entity.id
_entity.type
_entity.pdbx_description
1 polymer ?
#
loop_
_entity_poly.entity_id
_entity_poly.type
_entity_poly.pdbx_seq_one_letter_code
_entity_poly.pdbx_strand_id
1 'polypeptide(L)'
;MSLLKDWECMTALLLEDARKYERALSDVQESALIEIILATVRQAVEGPPTGRGGIRKILSTKEKKIQMEDCAKITEHFIVVLPRLLAKYSLETEKVTNLLQISQYFDIERYSTGSFNKNVDALLREVKAIVLIHSNTNILETCSRIYSILSREELTIHNQVAFARTELVNELVEKLDQLLGIFWHKEDGVSAEEEGIQHLTSSLRQIAAFHK
;
A
#
# COMPACT_ATOMS: atom_id res chain seq x y z
N MET A 1 -3.96 -25.38 -10.46
CA MET A 1 -3.34 -24.26 -9.73
C MET A 1 -3.16 -24.68 -8.28
N SER A 2 -2.14 -24.17 -7.59
CA SER A 2 -1.99 -24.39 -6.14
C SER A 2 -3.05 -23.58 -5.40
N LEU A 3 -3.76 -24.18 -4.44
CA LEU A 3 -4.78 -23.50 -3.63
C LEU A 3 -4.27 -22.20 -3.00
N LEU A 4 -3.01 -22.19 -2.56
CA LEU A 4 -2.37 -21.03 -1.92
C LEU A 4 -2.02 -19.88 -2.89
N LYS A 5 -2.20 -20.07 -4.19
CA LYS A 5 -1.96 -19.04 -5.22
C LYS A 5 -3.24 -18.58 -5.90
N ASP A 6 -4.40 -18.99 -5.38
CA ASP A 6 -5.70 -18.52 -5.86
C ASP A 6 -6.03 -17.15 -5.23
N TRP A 7 -5.19 -16.15 -5.55
CA TRP A 7 -5.34 -14.80 -5.02
C TRP A 7 -6.64 -14.12 -5.47
N GLU A 8 -7.15 -14.49 -6.65
CA GLU A 8 -8.46 -14.07 -7.14
C GLU A 8 -9.56 -14.51 -6.18
N CYS A 9 -9.60 -15.79 -5.81
CA CYS A 9 -10.56 -16.29 -4.83
C CYS A 9 -10.39 -15.62 -3.46
N MET A 10 -9.16 -15.53 -2.95
CA MET A 10 -8.90 -14.95 -1.61
C MET A 10 -9.34 -13.48 -1.53
N THR A 11 -9.04 -12.69 -2.55
CA THR A 11 -9.42 -11.27 -2.58
C THR A 11 -10.91 -11.06 -2.88
N ALA A 12 -11.55 -11.97 -3.62
CA ALA A 12 -13.01 -11.97 -3.79
C ALA A 12 -13.69 -12.15 -2.43
N LEU A 13 -13.26 -13.13 -1.61
CA LEU A 13 -13.78 -13.33 -0.26
C LEU A 13 -13.62 -12.08 0.63
N LEU A 14 -12.49 -11.39 0.52
CA LEU A 14 -12.25 -10.14 1.26
C LEU A 14 -13.10 -8.96 0.76
N LEU A 15 -13.58 -8.98 -0.49
CA LEU A 15 -14.35 -7.88 -1.09
C LEU A 15 -15.86 -8.18 -1.16
N GLU A 16 -16.29 -9.37 -0.77
CA GLU A 16 -17.69 -9.72 -0.70
C GLU A 16 -18.43 -8.88 0.34
N ASP A 17 -19.64 -8.44 -0.02
CA ASP A 17 -20.52 -7.69 0.87
C ASP A 17 -21.04 -8.61 1.97
N ALA A 18 -20.67 -8.31 3.22
CA ALA A 18 -21.16 -9.03 4.40
C ALA A 18 -22.70 -9.05 4.50
N ARG A 19 -23.37 -8.09 3.85
CA ARG A 19 -24.84 -7.98 3.78
C ARG A 19 -25.52 -8.99 2.86
N LYS A 20 -24.78 -9.63 1.94
CA LYS A 20 -25.35 -10.57 0.95
C LYS A 20 -25.34 -12.03 1.40
N TYR A 21 -24.56 -12.40 2.41
CA TYR A 21 -24.39 -13.79 2.83
C TYR A 21 -24.39 -13.94 4.35
N GLU A 22 -25.07 -14.98 4.85
CA GLU A 22 -25.05 -15.37 6.28
C GLU A 22 -23.66 -15.83 6.79
N ARG A 23 -22.64 -15.87 5.92
CA ARG A 23 -21.27 -16.33 6.22
C ARG A 23 -20.21 -15.31 5.81
N ALA A 24 -20.39 -14.05 6.19
CA ALA A 24 -19.32 -13.07 6.10
C ALA A 24 -18.11 -13.50 6.94
N LEU A 25 -16.89 -13.20 6.47
CA LEU A 25 -15.69 -13.38 7.28
C LEU A 25 -15.78 -12.47 8.52
N SER A 26 -15.43 -13.02 9.68
CA SER A 26 -15.18 -12.20 10.86
C SER A 26 -13.91 -11.37 10.69
N ASP A 27 -13.80 -10.29 11.46
CA ASP A 27 -12.62 -9.41 11.47
C ASP A 27 -11.28 -10.17 11.60
N VAL A 28 -11.22 -11.13 12.53
CA VAL A 28 -10.06 -11.99 12.75
C VAL A 28 -9.74 -12.86 11.52
N GLN A 29 -10.78 -13.37 10.84
CA GLN A 29 -10.61 -14.16 9.62
C GLN A 29 -10.14 -13.29 8.44
N GLU A 30 -10.62 -12.05 8.32
CA GLU A 30 -10.14 -11.10 7.32
C GLU A 30 -8.65 -10.77 7.53
N SER A 31 -8.25 -10.45 8.77
CA SER A 31 -6.85 -10.20 9.13
C SER A 31 -5.96 -11.40 8.79
N ALA A 32 -6.37 -12.61 9.22
CA ALA A 32 -5.63 -13.84 8.91
C ALA A 32 -5.53 -14.10 7.40
N LEU A 33 -6.60 -13.85 6.65
CA LEU A 33 -6.59 -14.05 5.19
C LEU A 33 -5.67 -13.03 4.49
N ILE A 34 -5.64 -11.78 4.93
CA ILE A 34 -4.70 -10.76 4.41
C ILE A 34 -3.25 -11.18 4.69
N GLU A 35 -2.95 -11.69 5.88
CA GLU A 35 -1.61 -12.21 6.21
C GLU A 35 -1.22 -13.42 5.35
N ILE A 36 -2.16 -14.34 5.11
CA ILE A 36 -1.95 -15.51 4.24
C ILE A 36 -1.69 -15.04 2.79
N ILE A 37 -2.45 -14.08 2.29
CA ILE A 37 -2.23 -13.50 0.96
C ILE A 37 -0.81 -12.92 0.88
N LEU A 38 -0.43 -12.06 1.83
CA LEU A 38 0.90 -11.45 1.85
C LEU A 38 2.01 -12.51 1.92
N ALA A 39 1.86 -13.53 2.77
CA ALA A 39 2.84 -14.61 2.90
C ALA A 39 2.98 -15.42 1.62
N THR A 40 1.88 -15.72 0.93
CA THR A 40 1.89 -16.49 -0.32
C THR A 40 2.42 -15.70 -1.50
N VAL A 41 2.11 -14.39 -1.58
CA VAL A 41 2.72 -13.45 -2.54
C VAL A 41 4.23 -13.40 -2.34
N ARG A 42 4.69 -13.14 -1.11
CA ARG A 42 6.12 -13.11 -0.77
C ARG A 42 6.80 -14.42 -1.12
N GLN A 43 6.20 -15.56 -0.78
CA GLN A 43 6.78 -16.86 -1.08
C GLN A 43 6.86 -17.14 -2.59
N ALA A 44 5.88 -16.67 -3.37
CA ALA A 44 5.90 -16.81 -4.82
C ALA A 44 7.01 -15.97 -5.47
N VAL A 45 7.30 -14.78 -4.93
CA VAL A 45 8.31 -13.87 -5.47
C VAL A 45 9.72 -14.14 -4.93
N GLU A 46 9.87 -14.44 -3.64
CA GLU A 46 11.19 -14.58 -2.98
C GLU A 46 11.60 -16.04 -2.74
N GLY A 47 10.66 -16.98 -2.81
CA GLY A 47 10.87 -18.37 -2.43
C GLY A 47 10.68 -18.62 -0.92
N PRO A 48 11.27 -19.69 -0.35
CA PRO A 48 11.06 -20.06 1.04
C PRO A 48 11.50 -18.96 2.02
N PRO A 49 10.78 -18.77 3.14
CA PRO A 49 11.13 -17.73 4.12
C PRO A 49 12.50 -18.01 4.77
N THR A 50 13.12 -16.94 5.27
CA THR A 50 14.41 -16.99 5.97
C THR A 50 14.43 -18.07 7.05
N GLY A 51 15.47 -18.90 7.06
CA GLY A 51 15.62 -20.01 8.00
C GLY A 51 14.83 -21.28 7.65
N ARG A 52 13.98 -21.25 6.60
CA ARG A 52 13.30 -22.45 6.06
C ARG A 52 13.79 -22.85 4.67
N GLY A 53 14.58 -22.01 4.01
CA GLY A 53 15.37 -22.40 2.84
C GLY A 53 16.66 -23.10 3.28
N GLY A 54 16.96 -24.28 2.72
CA GLY A 54 18.31 -24.84 2.81
C GLY A 54 19.37 -23.90 2.21
N ILE A 55 20.66 -24.27 2.30
CA ILE A 55 21.80 -23.51 1.74
C ILE A 55 21.47 -23.05 0.32
N ARG A 56 21.47 -21.72 0.09
CA ARG A 56 21.18 -21.01 -1.19
C ARG A 56 20.79 -21.94 -2.33
N LYS A 57 19.51 -22.31 -2.37
CA LYS A 57 19.00 -23.25 -3.38
C LYS A 57 19.01 -22.55 -4.74
N ILE A 58 19.89 -23.00 -5.64
CA ILE A 58 19.89 -22.53 -7.03
C ILE A 58 18.56 -23.01 -7.65
N LEU A 59 17.70 -22.08 -8.03
CA LEU A 59 16.43 -22.41 -8.70
C LEU A 59 16.72 -23.03 -10.07
N SER A 60 16.05 -24.15 -10.34
CA SER A 60 16.03 -24.75 -11.67
C SER A 60 15.38 -23.81 -12.68
N THR A 61 15.65 -24.00 -13.97
CA THR A 61 15.01 -23.23 -15.05
C THR A 61 13.49 -23.29 -14.99
N LYS A 62 12.94 -24.44 -14.57
CA LYS A 62 11.50 -24.63 -14.40
C LYS A 62 10.96 -23.79 -13.24
N GLU A 63 11.65 -23.76 -12.09
CA GLU A 63 11.23 -22.96 -10.94
C GLU A 63 11.32 -21.46 -11.22
N LYS A 64 12.38 -21.00 -11.91
CA LYS A 64 12.51 -19.61 -12.36
C LYS A 64 11.36 -19.20 -13.28
N LYS A 65 10.99 -20.06 -14.22
CA LYS A 65 9.85 -19.80 -15.11
C LYS A 65 8.53 -19.66 -14.33
N ILE A 66 8.29 -20.55 -13.37
CA ILE A 66 7.09 -20.48 -12.51
C ILE A 66 7.09 -19.18 -11.70
N GLN A 67 8.21 -18.80 -11.09
CA GLN A 67 8.35 -17.56 -10.33
C GLN A 67 8.03 -16.34 -11.19
N MET A 68 8.56 -16.27 -12.42
CA MET A 68 8.25 -15.16 -13.35
C MET A 68 6.75 -15.11 -13.71
N GLU A 69 6.13 -16.27 -13.97
CA GLU A 69 4.69 -16.37 -14.24
C GLU A 69 3.86 -15.96 -13.02
N ASP A 70 4.30 -16.28 -11.80
CA ASP A 70 3.64 -15.86 -10.57
C ASP A 70 3.77 -14.35 -10.34
N CYS A 71 4.97 -13.76 -10.49
CA CYS A 71 5.18 -12.32 -10.39
C CYS A 71 4.28 -11.54 -11.35
N ALA A 72 4.14 -12.05 -12.58
CA ALA A 72 3.23 -11.49 -13.59
C ALA A 72 1.77 -11.47 -13.09
N LYS A 73 1.28 -12.62 -12.61
CA LYS A 73 -0.09 -12.77 -12.10
C LYS A 73 -0.35 -11.92 -10.86
N ILE A 74 0.59 -11.85 -9.93
CA ILE A 74 0.51 -11.00 -8.74
C ILE A 74 0.32 -9.55 -9.17
N THR A 75 1.17 -9.08 -10.09
CA THR A 75 1.12 -7.70 -10.57
C THR A 75 -0.20 -7.40 -11.28
N GLU A 76 -0.59 -8.25 -12.23
CA GLU A 76 -1.82 -8.10 -13.03
C GLU A 76 -3.10 -8.10 -12.17
N HIS A 77 -3.15 -8.97 -11.16
CA HIS A 77 -4.30 -9.08 -10.26
C HIS A 77 -4.35 -7.93 -9.25
N PHE A 78 -3.27 -7.73 -8.49
CA PHE A 78 -3.30 -6.81 -7.36
C PHE A 78 -3.24 -5.35 -7.77
N ILE A 79 -2.72 -4.99 -8.95
CA ILE A 79 -2.79 -3.58 -9.40
C ILE A 79 -4.24 -3.11 -9.57
N VAL A 80 -5.17 -4.03 -9.86
CA VAL A 80 -6.61 -3.75 -9.98
C VAL A 80 -7.32 -3.84 -8.63
N VAL A 81 -6.96 -4.84 -7.81
CA VAL A 81 -7.73 -5.20 -6.61
C VAL A 81 -7.21 -4.53 -5.33
N LEU A 82 -5.91 -4.25 -5.24
CA LEU A 82 -5.30 -3.63 -4.07
C LEU A 82 -5.93 -2.27 -3.71
N PRO A 83 -6.22 -1.35 -4.66
CA PRO A 83 -6.89 -0.09 -4.32
C PRO A 83 -8.23 -0.31 -3.61
N ARG A 84 -9.01 -1.31 -4.04
CA ARG A 84 -10.31 -1.63 -3.45
C ARG A 84 -10.18 -2.20 -2.03
N LEU A 85 -9.16 -3.02 -1.79
CA LEU A 85 -8.85 -3.54 -0.46
C LEU A 85 -8.39 -2.42 0.48
N LEU A 86 -7.52 -1.54 0.00
CA LEU A 86 -7.06 -0.38 0.75
C LEU A 86 -8.21 0.55 1.14
N ALA A 87 -9.15 0.80 0.22
CA ALA A 87 -10.35 1.57 0.51
C ALA A 87 -11.21 0.91 1.62
N LYS A 88 -11.46 -0.40 1.49
CA LYS A 88 -12.28 -1.17 2.46
C LYS A 88 -11.69 -1.15 3.87
N TYR A 89 -10.39 -1.40 3.99
CA TYR A 89 -9.71 -1.56 5.27
C TYR A 89 -8.96 -0.31 5.72
N SER A 90 -9.27 0.86 5.13
CA SER A 90 -8.48 2.10 5.26
C SER A 90 -8.27 2.58 6.69
N LEU A 91 -9.14 2.24 7.64
CA LEU A 91 -9.03 2.64 9.04
C LEU A 91 -8.25 1.63 9.92
N GLU A 92 -7.89 0.48 9.37
CA GLU A 92 -7.33 -0.64 10.13
C GLU A 92 -5.82 -0.76 9.90
N THR A 93 -5.05 -0.12 10.79
CA THR A 93 -3.60 0.04 10.67
C THR A 93 -2.86 -1.26 10.33
N GLU A 94 -3.18 -2.38 10.98
CA GLU A 94 -2.52 -3.66 10.72
C GLU A 94 -2.85 -4.23 9.34
N LYS A 95 -4.13 -4.23 8.95
CA LYS A 95 -4.57 -4.67 7.61
C LYS A 95 -3.97 -3.80 6.50
N VAL A 96 -3.99 -2.47 6.67
CA VAL A 96 -3.37 -1.51 5.73
C VAL A 96 -1.88 -1.78 5.60
N THR A 97 -1.18 -2.00 6.71
CA THR A 97 0.26 -2.30 6.69
C THR A 97 0.57 -3.53 5.84
N ASN A 98 -0.18 -4.62 6.05
CA ASN A 98 0.01 -5.85 5.27
C ASN A 98 -0.37 -5.69 3.79
N LEU A 99 -1.46 -4.99 3.49
CA LEU A 99 -1.91 -4.74 2.13
C LEU A 99 -0.91 -3.88 1.34
N LEU A 100 -0.40 -2.80 1.93
CA LEU A 100 0.61 -1.95 1.29
C LEU A 100 1.92 -2.70 1.01
N GLN A 101 2.28 -3.72 1.79
CA GLN A 101 3.47 -4.53 1.52
C GLN A 101 3.34 -5.34 0.21
N ILE A 102 2.13 -5.67 -0.22
CA ILE A 102 1.91 -6.44 -1.47
C ILE A 102 2.47 -5.69 -2.68
N SER A 103 2.36 -4.35 -2.72
CA SER A 103 2.83 -3.56 -3.86
C SER A 103 4.36 -3.60 -4.05
N GLN A 104 5.13 -4.01 -3.03
CA GLN A 104 6.58 -4.16 -3.13
C GLN A 104 6.99 -5.34 -4.02
N TYR A 105 6.05 -6.26 -4.27
CA TYR A 105 6.25 -7.47 -5.06
C TYR A 105 5.81 -7.33 -6.52
N PHE A 106 5.41 -6.12 -6.94
CA PHE A 106 5.00 -5.85 -8.31
C PHE A 106 6.19 -5.87 -9.27
N ASP A 107 5.96 -6.47 -10.43
CA ASP A 107 6.87 -6.47 -11.57
C ASP A 107 6.82 -5.11 -12.27
N ILE A 108 7.72 -4.23 -11.86
CA ILE A 108 7.79 -2.83 -12.32
C ILE A 108 7.98 -2.75 -13.85
N GLU A 109 8.63 -3.74 -14.46
CA GLU A 109 8.87 -3.75 -15.92
C GLU A 109 7.57 -3.79 -16.73
N ARG A 110 6.48 -4.31 -16.14
CA ARG A 110 5.18 -4.36 -16.82
C ARG A 110 4.50 -3.01 -16.99
N TYR A 111 4.86 -2.02 -16.18
CA TYR A 111 4.33 -0.65 -16.28
C TYR A 111 4.88 0.12 -17.48
N SER A 112 5.93 -0.39 -18.13
CA SER A 112 6.53 0.23 -19.33
C SER A 112 5.64 0.14 -20.58
N THR A 113 4.58 -0.69 -20.56
CA THR A 113 3.67 -0.85 -21.70
C THR A 113 2.46 0.09 -21.67
N GLY A 114 2.24 0.81 -20.56
CA GLY A 114 1.11 1.73 -20.37
C GLY A 114 -0.25 1.07 -20.10
N SER A 115 -0.33 -0.26 -20.09
CA SER A 115 -1.58 -1.01 -19.87
C SER A 115 -2.21 -0.77 -18.49
N PHE A 116 -1.41 -0.38 -17.50
CA PHE A 116 -1.85 -0.23 -16.11
C PHE A 116 -2.08 1.23 -15.68
N ASN A 117 -1.97 2.23 -16.57
CA ASN A 117 -2.02 3.65 -16.17
C ASN A 117 -3.25 4.01 -15.33
N LYS A 118 -4.44 3.55 -15.72
CA LYS A 118 -5.69 3.78 -14.97
C LYS A 118 -5.70 3.08 -13.60
N ASN A 119 -5.10 1.89 -13.52
CA ASN A 119 -5.01 1.13 -12.28
C ASN A 119 -3.99 1.75 -11.32
N VAL A 120 -2.89 2.30 -11.87
CA VAL A 120 -1.92 3.11 -11.13
C VAL A 120 -2.58 4.36 -10.58
N ASP A 121 -3.41 5.07 -11.36
CA ASP A 121 -4.16 6.23 -10.85
C ASP A 121 -5.06 5.85 -9.66
N ALA A 122 -5.76 4.73 -9.75
CA ALA A 122 -6.58 4.23 -8.65
C ALA A 122 -5.73 3.90 -7.42
N LEU A 123 -4.58 3.25 -7.60
CA LEU A 123 -3.66 2.94 -6.50
C LEU A 123 -3.12 4.22 -5.85
N LEU A 124 -2.63 5.18 -6.64
CA LEU A 124 -2.08 6.44 -6.13
C LEU A 124 -3.14 7.25 -5.37
N ARG A 125 -4.40 7.24 -5.83
CA ARG A 125 -5.51 7.89 -5.12
C ARG A 125 -5.75 7.27 -3.74
N GLU A 126 -5.77 5.94 -3.65
CA GLU A 126 -5.99 5.25 -2.38
C GLU A 126 -4.78 5.37 -1.44
N VAL A 127 -3.56 5.32 -1.99
CA VAL A 127 -2.33 5.58 -1.21
C VAL A 127 -2.35 7.01 -0.66
N LYS A 128 -2.73 8.01 -1.46
CA LYS A 128 -2.92 9.40 -1.01
C LYS A 128 -3.94 9.46 0.14
N ALA A 129 -5.10 8.83 -0.01
CA ALA A 129 -6.13 8.80 1.04
C ALA A 129 -5.60 8.20 2.36
N ILE A 130 -4.85 7.10 2.28
CA ILE A 130 -4.19 6.48 3.44
C ILE A 130 -3.20 7.43 4.10
N VAL A 131 -2.35 8.10 3.31
CA VAL A 131 -1.36 9.05 3.85
C VAL A 131 -2.05 10.17 4.63
N LEU A 132 -3.19 10.67 4.16
CA LEU A 132 -3.90 11.78 4.80
C LEU A 132 -4.50 11.41 6.16
N ILE A 133 -4.93 10.15 6.34
CA ILE A 133 -5.61 9.67 7.56
C ILE A 133 -4.69 8.95 8.55
N HIS A 134 -3.55 8.40 8.11
CA HIS A 134 -2.60 7.69 8.99
C HIS A 134 -1.41 8.55 9.41
N SER A 135 -0.92 8.30 10.62
CA SER A 135 0.31 8.89 11.18
C SER A 135 1.36 7.85 11.57
N ASN A 136 1.10 6.57 11.26
CA ASN A 136 1.99 5.45 11.54
C ASN A 136 3.20 5.49 10.58
N THR A 137 4.41 5.51 11.15
CA THR A 137 5.66 5.62 10.37
C THR A 137 5.83 4.52 9.34
N ASN A 138 5.49 3.26 9.65
CA ASN A 138 5.66 2.13 8.72
C ASN A 138 4.73 2.25 7.52
N ILE A 139 3.49 2.69 7.73
CA ILE A 139 2.53 2.98 6.66
C ILE A 139 3.08 4.10 5.78
N LEU A 140 3.46 5.23 6.39
CA LEU A 140 3.94 6.41 5.67
C LEU A 140 5.22 6.12 4.87
N GLU A 141 6.17 5.38 5.42
CA GLU A 141 7.39 4.96 4.72
C GLU A 141 7.08 4.01 3.56
N THR A 142 6.12 3.09 3.73
CA THR A 142 5.70 2.20 2.65
C THR A 142 5.01 2.99 1.53
N CYS A 143 4.12 3.93 1.87
CA CYS A 143 3.48 4.81 0.89
C CYS A 143 4.51 5.65 0.12
N SER A 144 5.47 6.27 0.83
CA SER A 144 6.57 7.02 0.21
C SER A 144 7.40 6.15 -0.75
N ARG A 145 7.72 4.92 -0.34
CA ARG A 145 8.43 3.96 -1.18
C ARG A 145 7.66 3.59 -2.45
N ILE A 146 6.33 3.46 -2.38
CA ILE A 146 5.49 3.20 -3.56
C ILE A 146 5.65 4.33 -4.57
N TYR A 147 5.52 5.59 -4.15
CA TYR A 147 5.73 6.74 -5.03
C TYR A 147 7.13 6.73 -5.63
N SER A 148 8.17 6.54 -4.81
CA SER A 148 9.57 6.52 -5.29
C SER A 148 9.83 5.42 -6.32
N ILE A 149 9.27 4.23 -6.15
CA ILE A 149 9.41 3.12 -7.11
C ILE A 149 8.69 3.43 -8.43
N LEU A 150 7.49 4.01 -8.36
CA LEU A 150 6.68 4.31 -9.54
C LEU A 150 7.14 5.59 -10.27
N SER A 151 7.90 6.48 -9.59
CA SER A 151 8.49 7.69 -10.16
C SER A 151 9.75 7.44 -11.01
N ARG A 152 10.10 6.18 -11.33
CA ARG A 152 11.24 5.86 -12.19
C ARG A 152 11.03 6.39 -13.62
N GLU A 153 12.02 7.12 -14.15
CA GLU A 153 11.93 7.80 -15.45
C GLU A 153 11.71 6.83 -16.62
N GLU A 154 12.11 5.57 -16.46
CA GLU A 154 11.96 4.54 -17.50
C GLU A 154 10.50 4.08 -17.68
N LEU A 155 9.59 4.49 -16.79
CA LEU A 155 8.19 4.07 -16.79
C LEU A 155 7.30 5.08 -17.52
N THR A 156 6.36 4.57 -18.31
CA THR A 156 5.37 5.41 -19.01
C THR A 156 4.46 6.21 -18.07
N ILE A 157 4.33 5.76 -16.82
CA ILE A 157 3.56 6.40 -15.75
C ILE A 157 4.34 7.49 -15.00
N HIS A 158 5.61 7.75 -15.33
CA HIS A 158 6.48 8.67 -14.58
C HIS A 158 5.82 10.04 -14.32
N ASN A 159 5.35 10.71 -15.38
CA ASN A 159 4.72 12.03 -15.28
C ASN A 159 3.43 12.00 -14.45
N GLN A 160 2.64 10.93 -14.58
CA GLN A 160 1.40 10.73 -13.84
C GLN A 160 1.69 10.60 -12.33
N VAL A 161 2.70 9.81 -11.97
CA VAL A 161 3.13 9.62 -10.57
C VAL A 161 3.73 10.90 -10.01
N ALA A 162 4.53 11.63 -10.81
CA ALA A 162 5.13 12.91 -10.40
C ALA A 162 4.06 13.98 -10.10
N PHE A 163 3.01 14.05 -10.94
CA PHE A 163 1.86 14.91 -10.70
C PHE A 163 1.14 14.52 -9.40
N ALA A 164 0.78 13.25 -9.23
CA ALA A 164 0.11 12.77 -8.02
C ALA A 164 0.94 12.99 -6.74
N ARG A 165 2.27 12.87 -6.82
CA ARG A 165 3.18 13.17 -5.70
C ARG A 165 3.14 14.65 -5.34
N THR A 166 3.21 15.52 -6.35
CA THR A 166 3.14 16.98 -6.16
C THR A 166 1.82 17.38 -5.53
N GLU A 167 0.70 16.85 -6.03
CA GLU A 167 -0.62 17.11 -5.43
C GLU A 167 -0.71 16.65 -3.98
N LEU A 168 -0.18 15.45 -3.65
CA LEU A 168 -0.14 14.97 -2.27
C LEU A 168 0.68 15.91 -1.37
N VAL A 169 1.88 16.31 -1.80
CA VAL A 169 2.75 17.19 -1.01
C VAL A 169 2.11 18.55 -0.79
N ASN A 170 1.50 19.14 -1.83
CA ASN A 170 0.81 20.42 -1.71
C ASN A 170 -0.32 20.35 -0.69
N GLU A 171 -1.16 19.31 -0.73
CA GLU A 171 -2.26 19.14 0.23
C GLU A 171 -1.74 18.92 1.67
N LEU A 172 -0.64 18.20 1.84
CA LEU A 172 -0.01 18.05 3.15
C LEU A 172 0.56 19.37 3.70
N VAL A 173 1.16 20.18 2.83
CA VAL A 173 1.67 21.52 3.19
C VAL A 173 0.52 22.45 3.55
N GLU A 174 -0.53 22.52 2.73
CA GLU A 174 -1.72 23.32 3.01
C GLU A 174 -2.37 22.93 4.35
N LYS A 175 -2.47 21.63 4.64
CA LYS A 175 -2.97 21.12 5.93
C LYS A 175 -2.07 21.55 7.09
N LEU A 176 -0.75 21.49 6.93
CA LEU A 176 0.20 21.93 7.95
C LEU A 176 0.10 23.45 8.19
N ASP A 177 0.02 24.25 7.13
CA ASP A 177 -0.09 25.71 7.23
C ASP A 177 -1.38 26.12 7.97
N GLN A 178 -2.50 25.46 7.69
CA GLN A 178 -3.74 25.66 8.43
C GLN A 178 -3.60 25.33 9.91
N LEU A 179 -2.97 24.19 10.24
CA LEU A 179 -2.73 23.78 11.63
C LEU A 179 -1.80 24.77 12.36
N LEU A 180 -0.74 25.25 11.70
CA LEU A 180 0.18 26.25 12.25
C LEU A 180 -0.51 27.60 12.46
N GLY A 181 -1.35 28.03 11.52
CA GLY A 181 -2.16 29.25 11.68
C GLY A 181 -3.07 29.18 12.91
N ILE A 182 -3.80 28.07 13.08
CA ILE A 182 -4.63 27.83 14.27
C ILE A 182 -3.78 27.82 15.54
N PHE A 183 -2.61 27.17 15.50
CA PHE A 183 -1.71 27.05 16.64
C PHE A 183 -1.13 28.39 17.08
N TRP A 184 -0.73 29.25 16.13
CA TRP A 184 -0.15 30.56 16.43
C TRP A 184 -1.17 31.64 16.77
N HIS A 185 -2.40 31.58 16.23
CA HIS A 185 -3.45 32.55 16.53
C HIS A 185 -4.19 32.30 17.87
N LYS A 186 -3.86 31.21 18.60
CA LYS A 186 -4.28 31.03 19.99
C LYS A 186 -3.46 31.94 20.92
N GLU A 187 -3.62 33.25 20.80
CA GLU A 187 -3.29 34.21 21.86
C GLU A 187 -4.40 34.14 22.93
N ASP A 188 -4.21 33.29 23.94
CA ASP A 188 -4.70 33.51 25.31
C ASP A 188 -4.45 32.27 26.20
N GLY A 189 -3.31 32.25 26.89
CA GLY A 189 -3.11 31.59 28.20
C GLY A 189 -3.34 30.07 28.36
N VAL A 190 -3.88 29.36 27.39
CA VAL A 190 -4.14 27.93 27.44
C VAL A 190 -3.00 27.23 26.70
N SER A 191 -2.18 26.51 27.45
CA SER A 191 -1.24 25.51 26.94
C SER A 191 -1.81 24.84 25.70
N ALA A 192 -1.06 24.78 24.61
CA ALA A 192 -1.47 24.06 23.41
C ALA A 192 -2.18 22.75 23.80
N GLU A 193 -3.47 22.66 23.49
CA GLU A 193 -4.28 21.49 23.80
C GLU A 193 -3.56 20.27 23.23
N GLU A 194 -3.44 19.20 24.01
CA GLU A 194 -2.70 17.98 23.68
C GLU A 194 -3.10 17.45 22.28
N GLU A 195 -4.39 17.58 21.94
CA GLU A 195 -4.96 17.27 20.62
C GLU A 195 -4.34 18.10 19.48
N GLY A 196 -4.15 19.41 19.66
CA GLY A 196 -3.53 20.29 18.67
C GLY A 196 -2.07 19.93 18.40
N ILE A 197 -1.31 19.59 19.46
CA ILE A 197 0.07 19.09 19.32
C ILE A 197 0.09 17.75 18.59
N GLN A 198 -0.85 16.86 18.88
CA GLN A 198 -0.97 15.56 18.22
C GLN A 198 -1.29 15.70 16.73
N HIS A 199 -2.22 16.58 16.36
CA HIS A 199 -2.53 16.88 14.95
C HIS A 199 -1.33 17.47 14.20
N LEU A 200 -0.63 18.42 14.81
CA LEU A 200 0.59 19.01 14.23
C LEU A 200 1.68 17.95 14.03
N THR A 201 1.93 17.13 15.05
CA THR A 201 2.90 16.03 14.99
C THR A 201 2.54 15.02 13.90
N SER A 202 1.27 14.68 13.76
CA SER A 202 0.77 13.80 12.69
C SER A 202 1.07 14.39 11.31
N SER A 203 0.74 15.66 11.09
CA SER A 203 0.96 16.35 9.80
C SER A 203 2.46 16.42 9.47
N LEU A 204 3.30 16.72 10.45
CA LEU A 204 4.76 16.74 10.26
C LEU A 204 5.32 15.36 9.89
N ARG A 205 4.84 14.28 10.52
CA ARG A 205 5.24 12.92 10.14
C ARG A 205 4.84 12.58 8.71
N GLN A 206 3.63 12.97 8.30
CA GLN A 206 3.14 12.78 6.93
C GLN A 206 4.08 13.47 5.92
N ILE A 207 4.41 14.75 6.12
CA ILE A 207 5.34 15.48 5.23
C ILE A 207 6.75 14.88 5.25
N ALA A 208 7.28 14.58 6.44
CA ALA A 208 8.63 14.06 6.60
C ALA A 208 8.86 12.74 5.84
N ALA A 209 7.83 11.91 5.70
CA ALA A 209 7.92 10.67 4.94
C ALA A 209 8.15 10.89 3.43
N PHE A 210 7.66 12.00 2.87
CA PHE A 210 7.70 12.29 1.43
C PHE A 210 8.82 13.28 1.02
N HIS A 211 9.54 13.81 2.00
CA HIS A 211 10.70 14.72 1.83
C HIS A 211 12.06 13.98 1.89
N LYS A 212 12.06 12.65 2.07
CA LYS A 212 13.29 11.83 2.03
C LYS A 212 13.78 11.62 0.60
#